data_AF-A0AA37GEG7-F1
#
_entry.id   AF-A0AA37GEG7-F1
#
_cell.length_a   1.000
_cell.length_b   1.000
_cell.length_c   1.000
_cell.angle_alpha   90.00
_cell.angle_beta   90.00
_cell.angle_gamma   90.00
#
_symmetry.space_group_name_H-M   'P 1'
#
loop_
_entity.id
_entity.type
_entity.pdbx_description
1 polymer ?
#
loop_
_entity_poly.entity_id
_entity_poly.type
_entity_poly.pdbx_seq_one_letter_code
_entity_poly.pdbx_strand_id
1 'polypeptide(L)'
;MFRESPEELILALAILTGLAGVSIYIVKLYFDYFMARQFTKYPKPIAKSLRRALYYTNISPDPNLARKYYKQALEQCNELQLDPFSDDVLGIRIQTAAWLEKIGNYQGAITVLDSVLRDCLKWVEWMEKSIADGTVDKSGKPPAVEVLSEAQRPTVAEDGEEKVAENLWHKRTRLLAKAVGTSTKLGALYSDEHVMEPENAQARLTWAVETALRESGRRHKEGVKKEEGSWMSPEEIGGAMECALPSITLLRNTKKPLLTLY
;
A
#
# COMPACT_ATOMS: atom_id res chain seq x y z
N MET A 1 44.86 -12.74 42.75
CA MET A 1 44.06 -12.30 41.58
C MET A 1 42.67 -11.74 41.89
N PHE A 2 41.81 -12.31 42.77
CA PHE A 2 40.49 -11.70 43.10
C PHE A 2 40.43 -10.92 44.42
N ARG A 3 41.57 -10.71 45.11
CA ARG A 3 41.62 -10.11 46.45
C ARG A 3 42.38 -8.79 46.53
N GLU A 4 42.92 -8.30 45.41
CA GLU A 4 43.84 -7.16 45.38
C GLU A 4 43.18 -5.86 44.89
N SER A 5 42.02 -5.91 44.22
CA SER A 5 41.32 -4.73 43.69
C SER A 5 39.78 -4.86 43.75
N PRO A 6 39.14 -4.66 44.94
CA PRO A 6 37.68 -4.77 45.08
C PRO A 6 36.91 -3.74 44.23
N GLU A 7 37.53 -2.60 43.93
CA GLU A 7 37.00 -1.56 43.05
C GLU A 7 36.93 -1.97 41.58
N GLU A 8 37.93 -2.71 41.08
CA GLU A 8 37.94 -3.25 39.71
C GLU A 8 36.85 -4.31 39.52
N LEU A 9 36.56 -5.10 40.56
CA LEU A 9 35.48 -6.08 40.52
C LEU A 9 34.11 -5.42 40.44
N ILE A 10 33.87 -4.36 41.21
CA ILE A 10 32.61 -3.59 41.16
C ILE A 10 32.44 -2.94 39.79
N LEU A 11 33.52 -2.37 39.22
CA LEU A 11 33.51 -1.78 37.88
C LEU A 11 33.22 -2.83 36.81
N ALA A 12 33.87 -3.99 36.86
CA ALA A 12 33.65 -5.09 35.90
C ALA A 12 32.20 -5.62 35.97
N LEU A 13 31.64 -5.73 37.17
CA LEU A 13 30.26 -6.19 37.37
C LEU A 13 29.23 -5.15 36.88
N ALA A 14 29.53 -3.86 37.05
CA ALA A 14 28.73 -2.76 36.49
C ALA A 14 28.74 -2.73 34.95
N ILE A 15 29.91 -2.96 34.33
CA ILE A 15 30.03 -3.06 32.87
C ILE A 15 29.27 -4.29 32.35
N LEU A 16 29.36 -5.42 33.05
CA LEU A 16 28.67 -6.66 32.65
C LEU A 16 27.14 -6.52 32.75
N THR A 17 26.64 -5.88 33.81
CA THR A 17 25.21 -5.55 33.93
C THR A 17 24.77 -4.52 32.89
N GLY A 18 25.61 -3.53 32.58
CA GLY A 18 25.38 -2.59 31.48
C GLY A 18 25.25 -3.29 30.12
N LEU A 19 26.17 -4.20 29.79
CA LEU A 19 26.15 -5.00 28.55
C LEU A 19 24.93 -5.94 28.50
N ALA A 20 24.55 -6.54 29.62
CA ALA A 20 23.34 -7.35 29.71
C ALA A 20 22.07 -6.50 29.48
N GLY A 21 22.01 -5.31 30.07
CA GLY A 21 20.92 -4.35 29.86
C GLY A 21 20.80 -3.91 28.39
N VAL A 22 21.93 -3.60 27.74
CA VAL A 22 21.97 -3.27 26.30
C VAL A 22 21.52 -4.47 25.46
N SER A 23 21.95 -5.69 25.80
CA SER A 23 21.54 -6.90 25.09
C SER A 23 20.03 -7.16 25.20
N ILE A 24 19.46 -7.03 26.40
CA ILE A 24 18.01 -7.14 26.63
C ILE A 24 17.26 -6.04 25.86
N TYR A 25 17.79 -4.81 25.84
CA TYR A 25 17.19 -3.70 25.11
C TYR A 25 17.19 -3.93 23.60
N ILE A 26 18.28 -4.44 23.03
CA ILE A 26 18.36 -4.81 21.60
C ILE A 26 17.34 -5.92 21.27
N VAL A 27 17.24 -6.95 22.12
CA VAL A 27 16.25 -8.02 21.95
C VAL A 27 14.83 -7.46 22.03
N LYS A 28 14.55 -6.57 22.98
CA LYS A 28 13.25 -5.91 23.10
C LYS A 28 12.92 -5.10 21.84
N LEU A 29 13.84 -4.25 21.37
CA LEU A 29 13.66 -3.49 20.14
C LEU A 29 13.43 -4.40 18.93
N TYR A 30 14.13 -5.53 18.85
CA TYR A 30 13.94 -6.52 17.79
C TYR A 30 12.54 -7.14 17.84
N PHE A 31 12.07 -7.56 19.02
CA PHE A 31 10.73 -8.10 19.20
C PHE A 31 9.63 -7.06 18.95
N ASP A 32 9.78 -5.84 19.46
CA ASP A 32 8.84 -4.74 19.25
C ASP A 32 8.76 -4.34 17.77
N TYR A 33 9.88 -4.36 17.04
CA TYR A 33 9.92 -4.13 15.59
C TYR A 33 9.20 -5.24 14.79
N PHE A 34 9.40 -6.51 15.16
CA PHE A 34 8.80 -7.67 14.48
C PHE A 34 7.35 -8.00 14.89
N MET A 35 6.93 -7.56 16.07
CA MET A 35 5.57 -7.67 16.59
C MET A 35 4.80 -6.35 16.50
N ALA A 36 5.34 -5.37 15.78
CA ALA A 36 4.68 -4.10 15.52
C ALA A 36 3.24 -4.30 15.01
N ARG A 37 2.38 -3.34 15.33
CA ARG A 37 0.92 -3.33 15.08
C ARG A 37 0.53 -3.67 13.62
N GLN A 38 1.45 -3.47 12.67
CA GLN A 38 1.33 -3.88 11.27
C GLN A 38 1.16 -5.41 11.06
N PHE A 39 1.57 -6.27 12.02
CA PHE A 39 1.47 -7.73 11.91
C PHE A 39 0.42 -8.37 12.83
N THR A 40 -0.11 -7.63 13.80
CA THR A 40 -1.17 -8.12 14.69
C THR A 40 -2.55 -8.11 14.02
N LYS A 41 -2.71 -7.28 12.99
CA LYS A 41 -3.93 -7.17 12.19
C LYS A 41 -4.19 -8.38 11.28
N TYR A 42 -3.13 -9.10 10.89
CA TYR A 42 -3.23 -10.26 10.02
C TYR A 42 -3.45 -11.55 10.81
N PRO A 43 -4.23 -12.51 10.27
CA PRO A 43 -4.26 -13.87 10.78
C PRO A 43 -2.84 -14.42 10.95
N LYS A 44 -2.63 -15.20 12.02
CA LYS A 44 -1.34 -15.84 12.35
C LYS A 44 -0.58 -16.44 11.15
N PRO A 45 -1.19 -17.17 10.20
CA PRO A 45 -0.48 -17.70 9.04
C PRO A 45 0.10 -16.60 8.12
N ILE A 46 -0.70 -15.58 7.80
CA ILE A 46 -0.28 -14.47 6.91
C ILE A 46 0.81 -13.64 7.60
N ALA A 47 0.62 -13.31 8.88
CA ALA A 47 1.60 -12.56 9.67
C ALA A 47 2.96 -13.27 9.69
N LYS A 48 2.98 -14.60 9.81
CA LYS A 48 4.22 -15.40 9.78
C LYS A 48 4.92 -15.31 8.42
N SER A 49 4.18 -15.43 7.32
CA SER A 49 4.72 -15.32 5.96
C SER A 49 5.26 -13.92 5.68
N LEU A 50 4.52 -12.87 6.04
CA LEU A 50 4.94 -11.48 5.87
C LEU A 50 6.19 -11.13 6.69
N ARG A 51 6.26 -11.57 7.95
CA ARG A 51 7.46 -11.42 8.78
C ARG A 51 8.69 -12.05 8.11
N ARG A 52 8.55 -13.24 7.54
CA ARG A 52 9.63 -13.89 6.80
C ARG A 52 9.99 -13.11 5.53
N ALA A 53 9.00 -12.65 4.76
CA ALA A 53 9.25 -11.83 3.58
C ALA A 53 10.08 -10.58 3.91
N LEU A 54 9.73 -9.88 4.99
CA LEU A 54 10.45 -8.70 5.44
C LEU A 54 11.83 -9.01 6.03
N TYR A 55 11.98 -10.14 6.74
CA TYR A 55 13.28 -10.62 7.18
C TYR A 55 14.24 -10.78 6.00
N TYR A 56 13.78 -11.45 4.93
CA TYR A 56 14.56 -11.63 3.70
C TYR A 56 14.63 -10.37 2.81
N THR A 57 13.94 -9.30 3.20
CA THR A 57 14.02 -7.99 2.54
C THR A 57 15.01 -7.05 3.22
N ASN A 58 15.04 -7.04 4.56
CA ASN A 58 15.76 -6.03 5.34
C ASN A 58 16.97 -6.57 6.12
N ILE A 59 16.96 -7.84 6.55
CA ILE A 59 17.97 -8.39 7.46
C ILE A 59 18.95 -9.31 6.74
N SER A 60 18.43 -10.28 5.99
CA SER A 60 19.23 -11.19 5.17
C SER A 60 18.70 -11.13 3.75
N PRO A 61 19.12 -10.13 2.94
CA PRO A 61 18.56 -9.89 1.61
C PRO A 61 18.69 -11.10 0.70
N ASP A 62 17.58 -11.78 0.44
CA ASP A 62 17.47 -12.85 -0.54
C ASP A 62 16.23 -12.60 -1.41
N PRO A 63 16.41 -12.13 -2.66
CA PRO A 63 15.30 -11.79 -3.53
C PRO A 63 14.37 -12.97 -3.83
N ASN A 64 14.91 -14.17 -3.93
CA ASN A 64 14.13 -15.36 -4.28
C ASN A 64 13.28 -15.82 -3.11
N LEU A 65 13.85 -15.87 -1.91
CA LEU A 65 13.11 -16.21 -0.70
C LEU A 65 12.09 -15.12 -0.33
N ALA A 66 12.46 -13.85 -0.42
CA ALA A 66 11.52 -12.75 -0.17
C ALA A 66 10.30 -12.83 -1.10
N ARG A 67 10.52 -12.99 -2.41
CA ARG A 67 9.43 -13.17 -3.38
C ARG A 67 8.53 -14.36 -3.06
N LYS A 68 9.13 -15.49 -2.66
CA LYS A 68 8.40 -16.70 -2.26
C LYS A 68 7.46 -16.41 -1.10
N TYR A 69 7.94 -15.73 -0.05
CA TYR A 69 7.13 -15.43 1.13
C TYR A 69 6.07 -14.36 0.88
N TYR A 70 6.33 -13.35 0.03
CA TYR A 70 5.29 -12.41 -0.41
C TYR A 70 4.18 -13.12 -1.19
N LYS A 71 4.54 -14.01 -2.13
CA LYS A 71 3.56 -14.81 -2.89
C LYS A 71 2.72 -15.68 -1.95
N GLN A 72 3.39 -16.36 -1.01
CA GLN A 72 2.72 -17.21 -0.02
C GLN A 72 1.76 -16.40 0.86
N ALA A 73 2.11 -15.17 1.26
CA ALA A 73 1.21 -14.31 2.02
C ALA A 73 -0.05 -13.94 1.22
N LEU A 74 0.09 -13.60 -0.07
CA LEU A 74 -1.05 -13.30 -0.94
C LEU A 74 -1.93 -14.53 -1.23
N GLU A 75 -1.33 -15.71 -1.40
CA GLU A 75 -2.07 -16.98 -1.53
C GLU A 75 -2.88 -17.27 -0.26
N GLN A 76 -2.29 -17.07 0.92
CA GLN A 76 -2.99 -17.22 2.20
C GLN A 76 -4.12 -16.19 2.38
N CYS A 77 -3.99 -14.97 1.85
CA CYS A 77 -5.10 -14.02 1.82
C CYS A 77 -6.29 -14.56 1.01
N ASN A 78 -6.02 -15.20 -0.13
CA ASN A 78 -7.05 -15.80 -0.97
C ASN A 78 -7.68 -17.05 -0.33
N GLU A 79 -6.86 -17.91 0.26
CA GLU A 79 -7.32 -19.13 0.97
C GLU A 79 -8.24 -18.79 2.15
N LEU A 80 -7.90 -17.74 2.89
CA LEU A 80 -8.69 -17.24 4.01
C LEU A 80 -9.83 -16.29 3.59
N GLN A 81 -10.06 -16.14 2.27
CA GLN A 81 -11.11 -15.30 1.68
C GLN A 81 -11.14 -13.87 2.24
N LEU A 82 -9.96 -13.29 2.52
CA LEU A 82 -9.86 -11.88 2.88
C LEU A 82 -10.29 -11.03 1.68
N ASP A 83 -11.02 -9.93 1.94
CA ASP A 83 -11.42 -8.99 0.89
C ASP A 83 -10.17 -8.51 0.13
N PRO A 84 -10.04 -8.79 -1.19
CA PRO A 84 -8.91 -8.37 -2.00
C PRO A 84 -8.72 -6.85 -2.04
N PHE A 85 -9.80 -6.12 -1.78
CA PHE A 85 -9.87 -4.66 -1.75
C PHE A 85 -9.74 -4.07 -0.35
N SER A 86 -9.45 -4.90 0.66
CA SER A 86 -9.08 -4.40 1.99
C SER A 86 -7.75 -3.66 1.93
N ASP A 87 -7.59 -2.63 2.78
CA ASP A 87 -6.35 -1.86 2.85
C ASP A 87 -5.13 -2.72 3.19
N ASP A 88 -5.37 -3.82 3.91
CA ASP A 88 -4.34 -4.79 4.28
C ASP A 88 -3.83 -5.56 3.06
N VAL A 89 -4.72 -6.18 2.29
CA VAL A 89 -4.32 -6.96 1.11
C VAL A 89 -3.73 -6.06 0.03
N LEU A 90 -4.33 -4.89 -0.23
CA LEU A 90 -3.77 -3.90 -1.15
C LEU A 90 -2.41 -3.37 -0.65
N GLY A 91 -2.26 -3.18 0.66
CA GLY A 91 -1.01 -2.79 1.30
C GLY A 91 0.12 -3.78 1.03
N ILE A 92 -0.14 -5.09 1.14
CA ILE A 92 0.86 -6.13 0.81
C ILE A 92 1.30 -6.01 -0.65
N ARG A 93 0.36 -5.82 -1.59
CA ARG A 93 0.68 -5.69 -3.03
C ARG A 93 1.53 -4.45 -3.32
N ILE A 94 1.14 -3.30 -2.76
CA ILE A 94 1.88 -2.04 -2.92
C ILE A 94 3.27 -2.14 -2.28
N GLN A 95 3.38 -2.73 -1.08
CA GLN A 95 4.68 -2.97 -0.42
C GLN A 95 5.56 -3.91 -1.24
N THR A 96 4.99 -4.96 -1.83
CA THR A 96 5.71 -5.88 -2.72
C THR A 96 6.26 -5.12 -3.93
N ALA A 97 5.48 -4.22 -4.53
CA ALA A 97 5.96 -3.39 -5.64
C ALA A 97 7.09 -2.44 -5.23
N ALA A 98 6.95 -1.76 -4.08
CA ALA A 98 8.00 -0.88 -3.56
C ALA A 98 9.29 -1.64 -3.26
N TRP A 99 9.18 -2.88 -2.78
CA TRP A 99 10.34 -3.76 -2.59
C TRP A 99 10.97 -4.17 -3.93
N LEU A 100 10.16 -4.52 -4.95
CA LEU A 100 10.66 -4.86 -6.28
C LEU A 100 11.44 -3.69 -6.91
N GLU A 101 10.95 -2.47 -6.75
CA GLU A 101 11.66 -1.24 -7.14
C GLU A 101 13.00 -1.12 -6.41
N LYS A 102 13.04 -1.33 -5.09
CA LYS A 102 14.28 -1.25 -4.28
C LYS A 102 15.38 -2.20 -4.75
N ILE A 103 15.03 -3.36 -5.30
CA ILE A 103 16.00 -4.34 -5.81
C ILE A 103 16.30 -4.16 -7.31
N GLY A 104 15.83 -3.07 -7.93
CA GLY A 104 16.04 -2.76 -9.35
C GLY A 104 15.13 -3.53 -10.31
N ASN A 105 14.10 -4.23 -9.81
CA ASN A 105 13.12 -4.92 -10.66
C ASN A 105 11.93 -4.00 -10.97
N TYR A 106 12.19 -2.96 -11.77
CA TYR A 106 11.20 -1.96 -12.17
C TYR A 106 10.00 -2.58 -12.91
N GLN A 107 10.25 -3.51 -13.83
CA GLN A 107 9.17 -4.17 -14.59
C GLN A 107 8.24 -4.99 -13.69
N GLY A 108 8.80 -5.66 -12.68
CA GLY A 108 8.02 -6.37 -11.67
C GLY A 108 7.18 -5.41 -10.83
N ALA A 109 7.75 -4.28 -10.40
CA ALA A 109 7.02 -3.25 -9.66
C ALA A 109 5.86 -2.68 -10.48
N ILE A 110 6.12 -2.33 -11.75
CA ILE A 110 5.11 -1.84 -12.71
C ILE A 110 3.98 -2.88 -12.86
N THR A 111 4.32 -4.15 -13.08
CA THR A 111 3.33 -5.22 -13.26
C THR A 111 2.41 -5.35 -12.04
N VAL A 112 2.97 -5.32 -10.82
CA VAL A 112 2.19 -5.41 -9.59
C VAL A 112 1.31 -4.18 -9.41
N LEU A 113 1.83 -2.97 -9.60
CA LEU A 113 1.03 -1.74 -9.45
C LEU A 113 -0.04 -1.60 -10.54
N ASP A 114 0.24 -1.99 -11.78
CA ASP A 114 -0.74 -1.97 -12.86
C ASP A 114 -1.87 -2.96 -12.59
N SER A 115 -1.57 -4.13 -12.00
CA SER A 115 -2.60 -5.06 -11.56
C SER A 115 -3.47 -4.48 -10.45
N VAL A 116 -2.89 -3.80 -9.46
CA VAL A 116 -3.63 -3.12 -8.38
C VAL A 116 -4.55 -2.05 -8.95
N LEU A 117 -4.01 -1.20 -9.83
CA LEU A 117 -4.76 -0.14 -10.48
C LEU A 117 -5.95 -0.70 -11.28
N ARG A 118 -5.70 -1.71 -12.12
CA ARG A 118 -6.75 -2.35 -12.93
C ARG A 118 -7.85 -2.96 -12.07
N ASP A 119 -7.51 -3.65 -10.99
CA ASP A 119 -8.49 -4.27 -10.11
C ASP A 119 -9.37 -3.22 -9.42
N CYS A 120 -8.76 -2.16 -8.88
CA CYS A 120 -9.49 -1.05 -8.25
C CYS A 120 -10.45 -0.39 -9.24
N LEU A 121 -9.99 -0.12 -10.47
CA LEU A 121 -10.83 0.52 -11.50
C LEU A 121 -11.96 -0.37 -11.97
N LYS A 122 -11.70 -1.66 -12.20
CA LYS A 122 -12.75 -2.63 -12.54
C LYS A 122 -13.85 -2.67 -11.49
N TRP A 123 -13.48 -2.62 -10.21
CA TRP A 123 -14.45 -2.61 -9.12
C TRP A 123 -15.27 -1.31 -9.12
N VAL A 124 -14.62 -0.15 -9.29
CA VAL A 124 -15.30 1.16 -9.36
C VAL A 124 -16.27 1.21 -10.56
N GLU A 125 -15.82 0.79 -11.74
CA GLU A 125 -16.66 0.74 -12.94
C GLU A 125 -17.84 -0.20 -12.78
N TRP A 126 -17.62 -1.38 -12.19
CA TRP A 126 -18.70 -2.32 -11.88
C TRP A 126 -19.73 -1.68 -10.94
N MET A 127 -19.29 -0.98 -9.90
CA MET A 127 -20.17 -0.32 -8.96
C MET A 127 -20.98 0.79 -9.63
N GLU A 128 -20.34 1.65 -10.41
CA GLU A 128 -21.01 2.75 -11.12
C GLU A 128 -22.03 2.24 -12.15
N LYS A 129 -21.70 1.19 -12.91
CA LYS A 129 -22.65 0.52 -13.82
C LYS A 129 -23.81 -0.11 -13.05
N SER A 130 -23.53 -0.79 -11.94
CA SER A 130 -24.55 -1.42 -11.11
C SER A 130 -25.57 -0.42 -10.56
N ILE A 131 -25.13 0.81 -10.23
CA ILE A 131 -26.02 1.91 -9.82
C ILE A 131 -26.79 2.49 -11.01
N ALA A 132 -26.14 2.65 -12.17
CA ALA A 132 -26.80 3.14 -13.38
C ALA A 132 -27.91 2.19 -13.86
N ASP A 133 -27.67 0.88 -13.78
CA ASP A 133 -28.60 -0.18 -14.15
C ASP A 133 -29.68 -0.43 -13.08
N GLY A 134 -29.57 0.23 -11.91
CA GLY A 134 -30.52 0.10 -10.79
C GLY A 134 -30.41 -1.21 -10.00
N THR A 135 -29.38 -2.03 -10.25
CA THR A 135 -29.14 -3.29 -9.52
C THR A 135 -28.66 -3.07 -8.08
N VAL A 136 -28.02 -1.93 -7.82
CA VAL A 136 -27.57 -1.48 -6.50
C VAL A 136 -28.33 -0.21 -6.13
N ASP A 137 -28.83 -0.16 -4.91
CA ASP A 137 -29.53 1.04 -4.41
C ASP A 137 -28.59 2.26 -4.42
N LYS A 138 -29.13 3.44 -4.76
CA LYS A 138 -28.40 4.70 -4.84
C LYS A 138 -27.78 5.11 -3.50
N SER A 139 -28.30 4.57 -2.39
CA SER A 139 -27.72 4.74 -1.05
C SER A 139 -26.37 4.04 -0.85
N GLY A 140 -25.99 3.13 -1.75
CA GLY A 140 -24.74 2.38 -1.68
C GLY A 140 -24.73 1.31 -0.57
N LYS A 141 -25.88 0.97 0.01
CA LYS A 141 -25.95 -0.13 0.98
C LYS A 141 -25.60 -1.44 0.26
N PRO A 142 -24.64 -2.23 0.76
CA PRO A 142 -24.34 -3.51 0.16
C PRO A 142 -25.61 -4.38 0.15
N PRO A 143 -25.85 -5.19 -0.90
CA PRO A 143 -26.90 -6.21 -0.83
C PRO A 143 -26.66 -7.02 0.44
N ALA A 144 -27.74 -7.40 1.14
CA ALA A 144 -27.64 -8.16 2.38
C ALA A 144 -26.98 -9.52 2.09
N VAL A 145 -25.65 -9.55 2.08
CA VAL A 145 -24.87 -10.77 2.10
C VAL A 145 -25.04 -11.29 3.50
N GLU A 146 -25.67 -12.46 3.63
CA GLU A 146 -25.68 -13.22 4.86
C GLU A 146 -24.23 -13.28 5.35
N VAL A 147 -23.97 -12.65 6.50
CA VAL A 147 -22.68 -12.72 7.16
C VAL A 147 -22.38 -14.20 7.34
N LEU A 148 -21.39 -14.71 6.59
CA LEU A 148 -20.96 -16.10 6.71
C LEU A 148 -20.73 -16.40 8.20
N SER A 149 -21.32 -17.53 8.64
CA SER A 149 -21.40 -17.92 10.05
C SER A 149 -20.08 -17.74 10.80
N GLU A 150 -20.17 -17.32 12.06
CA GLU A 150 -19.08 -17.15 13.05
C GLU A 150 -17.97 -18.22 12.96
N ALA A 151 -18.35 -19.45 12.58
CA ALA A 151 -17.50 -20.63 12.53
C ALA A 151 -16.44 -20.66 11.40
N GLN A 152 -16.52 -19.78 10.39
CA GLN A 152 -15.59 -19.78 9.25
C GLN A 152 -14.60 -18.60 9.23
N ARG A 153 -14.72 -17.64 10.16
CA ARG A 153 -13.75 -16.55 10.29
C ARG A 153 -12.47 -17.08 10.94
N PRO A 154 -11.29 -16.98 10.31
CA PRO A 154 -10.03 -17.16 11.01
C PRO A 154 -9.99 -16.12 12.12
N THR A 155 -9.66 -16.54 13.35
CA THR A 155 -9.52 -15.67 14.52
C THR A 155 -8.48 -14.59 14.26
N VAL A 156 -8.95 -13.44 13.75
CA VAL A 156 -8.26 -12.16 13.84
C VAL A 156 -8.26 -11.82 15.32
N ALA A 157 -7.11 -11.49 15.89
CA ALA A 157 -7.04 -11.05 17.28
C ALA A 157 -8.02 -9.88 17.44
N GLU A 158 -9.05 -10.14 18.26
CA GLU A 158 -10.13 -9.21 18.55
C GLU A 158 -9.59 -8.03 19.36
N ASP A 159 -9.23 -6.96 18.66
CA ASP A 159 -9.54 -5.62 19.16
C ASP A 159 -10.94 -5.32 18.61
N GLY A 160 -11.93 -5.26 19.51
CA GLY A 160 -13.37 -5.38 19.24
C GLY A 160 -14.02 -4.22 18.47
N GLU A 161 -13.60 -3.97 17.24
CA GLU A 161 -14.38 -3.19 16.27
C GLU A 161 -15.17 -4.17 15.39
N GLU A 162 -16.47 -4.26 15.67
CA GLU A 162 -17.45 -4.88 14.78
C GLU A 162 -17.27 -4.27 13.39
N LYS A 163 -16.75 -5.03 12.43
CA LYS A 163 -16.54 -4.57 11.04
C LYS A 163 -17.91 -4.36 10.39
N VAL A 164 -18.52 -3.20 10.66
CA VAL A 164 -19.71 -2.73 9.95
C VAL A 164 -19.41 -2.80 8.46
N ALA A 165 -20.30 -3.45 7.70
CA ALA A 165 -20.13 -3.57 6.27
C ALA A 165 -19.96 -2.18 5.65
N GLU A 166 -18.78 -1.94 5.06
CA GLU A 166 -18.42 -0.67 4.42
C GLU A 166 -19.47 -0.31 3.36
N ASN A 167 -19.98 0.93 3.38
CA ASN A 167 -20.86 1.43 2.34
C ASN A 167 -20.14 1.39 0.98
N LEU A 168 -20.83 1.01 -0.09
CA LEU A 168 -20.24 0.91 -1.43
C LEU A 168 -19.67 2.25 -1.92
N TRP A 169 -20.25 3.38 -1.53
CA TRP A 169 -19.69 4.72 -1.82
C TRP A 169 -18.40 4.98 -1.06
N HIS A 170 -18.29 4.51 0.19
CA HIS A 170 -17.04 4.59 0.95
C HIS A 170 -15.95 3.75 0.28
N LYS A 171 -16.27 2.49 -0.05
CA LYS A 171 -15.36 1.57 -0.73
C LYS A 171 -14.90 2.12 -2.08
N ARG A 172 -15.82 2.68 -2.89
CA ARG A 172 -15.49 3.35 -4.15
C ARG A 172 -14.52 4.48 -3.95
N THR A 173 -14.80 5.37 -3.00
CA THR A 173 -13.96 6.52 -2.68
C THR A 173 -12.55 6.08 -2.31
N ARG A 174 -12.44 5.12 -1.39
CA ARG A 174 -11.15 4.58 -0.95
C ARG A 174 -10.38 3.94 -2.10
N LEU A 175 -11.03 3.09 -2.91
CA LEU A 175 -10.39 2.42 -4.04
C LEU A 175 -10.01 3.39 -5.17
N LEU A 176 -10.81 4.43 -5.42
CA LEU A 176 -10.48 5.47 -6.39
C LEU A 176 -9.28 6.29 -5.93
N ALA A 177 -9.19 6.65 -4.64
CA ALA A 177 -8.03 7.33 -4.07
C ALA A 177 -6.76 6.45 -4.17
N LYS A 178 -6.87 5.15 -3.86
CA LYS A 178 -5.78 4.18 -4.04
C LYS A 178 -5.37 4.07 -5.52
N ALA A 179 -6.33 4.08 -6.44
CA ALA A 179 -6.06 4.04 -7.87
C ALA A 179 -5.31 5.29 -8.34
N VAL A 180 -5.72 6.49 -7.90
CA VAL A 180 -5.01 7.75 -8.18
C VAL A 180 -3.57 7.69 -7.68
N GLY A 181 -3.36 7.35 -6.40
CA GLY A 181 -2.00 7.23 -5.84
C GLY A 181 -1.14 6.18 -6.55
N THR A 182 -1.73 5.04 -6.91
CA THR A 182 -1.05 3.97 -7.67
C THR A 182 -0.66 4.46 -9.07
N SER A 183 -1.54 5.20 -9.75
CA SER A 183 -1.24 5.78 -11.07
C SER A 183 -0.15 6.85 -11.01
N THR A 184 -0.14 7.70 -9.97
CA THR A 184 0.96 8.66 -9.74
C THR A 184 2.28 7.93 -9.58
N LYS A 185 2.33 6.86 -8.78
CA LYS A 185 3.54 6.05 -8.59
C LYS A 185 3.97 5.34 -9.87
N LEU A 186 3.03 4.78 -10.65
CA LEU A 186 3.32 4.22 -11.98
C LEU A 186 3.91 5.28 -12.91
N GLY A 187 3.36 6.49 -12.90
CA GLY A 187 3.88 7.64 -13.64
C GLY A 187 5.35 7.90 -13.32
N ALA A 188 5.69 7.96 -12.03
CA ALA A 188 7.07 8.14 -11.58
C ALA A 188 7.98 6.98 -12.02
N LEU A 189 7.52 5.73 -11.94
CA LEU A 189 8.28 4.56 -12.38
C LEU A 189 8.54 4.57 -13.89
N TYR A 190 7.55 4.93 -14.71
CA TYR A 190 7.74 5.02 -16.16
C TYR A 190 8.71 6.14 -16.56
N SER A 191 8.78 7.22 -15.77
CA SER A 191 9.75 8.30 -15.98
C SER A 191 11.15 8.01 -15.42
N ASP A 192 11.33 6.90 -14.70
CA ASP A 192 12.61 6.52 -14.13
C ASP A 192 13.65 6.24 -15.22
N GLU A 193 14.92 6.58 -14.95
CA GLU A 193 16.04 6.41 -15.88
C GLU A 193 16.21 4.95 -16.35
N HIS A 194 15.77 3.97 -15.55
CA HIS A 194 15.88 2.56 -15.89
C HIS A 194 14.73 2.06 -16.77
N VAL A 195 13.63 2.82 -16.89
CA VAL A 195 12.44 2.43 -17.68
C VAL A 195 12.31 3.28 -18.94
N MET A 196 12.47 4.61 -18.82
CA MET A 196 12.43 5.57 -19.93
C MET A 196 11.22 5.44 -20.87
N GLU A 197 10.00 5.40 -20.31
CA GLU A 197 8.75 5.40 -21.07
C GLU A 197 7.95 6.69 -20.80
N PRO A 198 8.39 7.85 -21.30
CA PRO A 198 7.81 9.15 -20.97
C PRO A 198 6.34 9.30 -21.41
N GLU A 199 5.92 8.65 -22.48
CA GLU A 199 4.53 8.65 -22.94
C GLU A 199 3.62 7.92 -21.94
N ASN A 200 4.06 6.76 -21.45
CA ASN A 200 3.32 6.02 -20.43
C ASN A 200 3.32 6.77 -19.11
N ALA A 201 4.44 7.40 -18.74
CA ALA A 201 4.53 8.26 -17.56
C ALA A 201 3.48 9.39 -17.63
N GLN A 202 3.45 10.12 -18.74
CA GLN A 202 2.50 11.21 -18.95
C GLN A 202 1.06 10.70 -18.87
N ALA A 203 0.72 9.62 -19.59
CA ALA A 203 -0.62 9.08 -19.60
C ALA A 203 -1.13 8.74 -18.19
N ARG A 204 -0.27 8.14 -17.35
CA ARG A 204 -0.62 7.79 -15.96
C ARG A 204 -0.77 9.02 -15.05
N LEU A 205 0.09 10.01 -15.20
CA LEU A 205 0.06 11.23 -14.39
C LEU A 205 -1.13 12.12 -14.77
N THR A 206 -1.39 12.29 -16.06
CA THR A 206 -2.58 13.00 -16.55
C THR A 206 -3.85 12.33 -16.06
N TRP A 207 -3.96 11.00 -16.21
CA TRP A 207 -5.13 10.27 -15.71
C TRP A 207 -5.34 10.45 -14.20
N ALA A 208 -4.26 10.43 -13.41
CA ALA A 208 -4.34 10.60 -11.96
C ALA A 208 -4.89 11.98 -11.58
N VAL A 209 -4.34 13.05 -12.16
CA VAL A 209 -4.75 14.44 -11.91
C VAL A 209 -6.18 14.67 -12.38
N GLU A 210 -6.52 14.25 -13.60
CA GLU A 210 -7.87 14.42 -14.14
C GLU A 210 -8.91 13.70 -13.29
N THR A 211 -8.62 12.47 -12.85
CA THR A 211 -9.53 11.69 -12.01
C THR A 211 -9.70 12.34 -10.63
N ALA A 212 -8.60 12.81 -10.03
CA ALA A 212 -8.63 13.52 -8.75
C ALA A 212 -9.50 14.79 -8.81
N LEU A 213 -9.29 15.61 -9.84
CA LEU A 213 -10.04 16.85 -10.05
C LEU A 213 -11.50 16.59 -10.44
N ARG A 214 -11.76 15.57 -11.25
CA ARG A 214 -13.12 15.18 -11.67
C ARG A 214 -13.95 14.77 -10.45
N GLU A 215 -13.39 13.98 -9.54
CA GLU A 215 -14.08 13.56 -8.32
C GLU A 215 -14.31 14.74 -7.36
N SER A 216 -13.30 15.62 -7.19
CA SER A 216 -13.47 16.86 -6.41
C SER A 216 -14.56 17.76 -7.00
N GLY A 217 -14.60 17.90 -8.33
CA GLY A 217 -15.62 18.66 -9.04
C GLY A 217 -17.02 18.04 -8.90
N ARG A 218 -17.13 16.71 -8.94
CA ARG A 218 -18.38 15.98 -8.69
C ARG A 218 -18.90 16.26 -7.29
N ARG A 219 -18.06 16.13 -6.26
CA ARG A 219 -18.42 16.41 -4.86
C ARG A 219 -18.84 17.85 -4.64
N HIS A 220 -18.22 18.80 -5.34
CA HIS A 220 -18.60 20.20 -5.27
C HIS A 220 -19.99 20.46 -5.91
N LYS A 221 -20.29 19.83 -7.04
CA LYS A 221 -21.55 20.03 -7.79
C LYS A 221 -22.73 19.25 -7.23
N GLU A 222 -22.52 17.97 -6.94
CA GLU A 222 -23.57 17.02 -6.53
C GLU A 222 -23.67 16.85 -5.01
N GLY A 223 -22.66 17.32 -4.27
CA GLY A 223 -22.50 17.03 -2.86
C GLY A 223 -21.87 15.66 -2.58
N VAL A 224 -21.55 15.44 -1.30
CA VAL A 224 -21.04 14.16 -0.79
C VAL A 224 -22.22 13.22 -0.56
N LYS A 225 -22.13 12.00 -1.10
CA LYS A 225 -23.16 10.99 -0.95
C LYS A 225 -23.17 10.42 0.47
N LYS A 226 -24.27 9.78 0.86
CA LYS A 226 -24.42 9.20 2.20
C LYS A 226 -23.29 8.21 2.47
N GLU A 227 -22.58 8.39 3.59
CA GLU A 227 -21.47 7.52 4.03
C GLU A 227 -20.34 7.38 3.00
N GLU A 228 -20.19 8.33 2.07
CA GLU A 228 -19.16 8.27 1.03
C GLU A 228 -17.73 8.48 1.60
N GLY A 229 -17.62 9.08 2.78
CA GLY A 229 -16.34 9.36 3.45
C GLY A 229 -15.57 10.55 2.85
N SER A 230 -14.37 10.78 3.40
CA SER A 230 -13.48 11.86 2.95
C SER A 230 -12.85 11.55 1.60
N TRP A 231 -12.56 12.61 0.82
CA TRP A 231 -11.76 12.52 -0.39
C TRP A 231 -10.30 12.93 -0.11
N MET A 232 -9.45 12.82 -1.13
CA MET A 232 -8.07 13.29 -1.12
C MET A 232 -8.01 14.77 -0.76
N SER A 233 -7.03 15.15 0.06
CA SER A 233 -6.80 16.54 0.46
C SER A 233 -6.22 17.35 -0.70
N PRO A 234 -6.35 18.70 -0.68
CA PRO A 234 -5.70 19.56 -1.67
C PRO A 234 -4.20 19.33 -1.78
N GLU A 235 -3.52 19.01 -0.68
CA GLU A 235 -2.09 18.69 -0.64
C GLU A 235 -1.79 17.37 -1.35
N GLU A 236 -2.62 16.33 -1.16
CA GLU A 236 -2.45 15.05 -1.84
C GLU A 236 -2.69 15.18 -3.36
N ILE A 237 -3.67 16.00 -3.76
CA ILE A 237 -3.93 16.31 -5.17
C ILE A 237 -2.78 17.15 -5.75
N GLY A 238 -2.30 18.14 -5.00
CA GLY A 238 -1.16 18.98 -5.36
C GLY A 238 0.11 18.16 -5.59
N GLY A 239 0.41 17.20 -4.71
CA GLY A 239 1.54 16.29 -4.89
C GLY A 239 1.45 15.46 -6.18
N ALA A 240 0.25 14.98 -6.55
CA ALA A 240 0.07 14.30 -7.83
C ALA A 240 0.29 15.22 -9.05
N MET A 241 -0.08 16.50 -8.94
CA MET A 241 0.15 17.50 -9.99
C MET A 241 1.64 17.85 -10.12
N GLU A 242 2.36 18.01 -9.02
CA GLU A 242 3.80 18.27 -9.01
C GLU A 242 4.58 17.16 -9.73
N CYS A 243 4.20 15.89 -9.52
CA CYS A 243 4.80 14.78 -10.27
C CYS A 243 4.53 14.86 -11.79
N ALA A 244 3.40 15.42 -12.21
CA ALA A 244 3.02 15.53 -13.63
C ALA A 244 3.77 16.66 -14.38
N LEU A 245 4.13 17.73 -13.69
CA LEU A 245 4.69 18.95 -14.30
C LEU A 245 6.03 18.73 -15.05
N PRO A 246 7.01 17.97 -14.51
CA PRO A 246 8.25 17.68 -15.23
C PRO A 246 8.03 16.92 -16.53
N SER A 247 7.18 15.87 -16.51
CA SER A 247 6.89 15.05 -17.70
C SER A 247 6.20 15.87 -18.80
N ILE A 248 5.28 16.77 -18.44
CA ILE A 248 4.61 17.67 -19.39
C ILE A 248 5.63 18.66 -20.00
N THR A 249 6.56 19.17 -19.20
CA THR A 249 7.58 20.13 -19.65
C THR A 249 8.58 19.48 -20.60
N LEU A 250 9.04 18.27 -20.29
CA LEU A 250 9.95 17.50 -21.15
C LEU A 250 9.32 17.24 -22.53
N LEU A 251 8.05 16.84 -22.58
CA LEU A 251 7.37 16.57 -23.84
C LEU A 251 7.05 17.84 -24.65
N ARG A 252 6.80 18.96 -23.98
CA ARG A 252 6.67 20.26 -24.67
C ARG A 252 7.98 20.68 -25.34
N ASN A 253 9.12 20.30 -24.77
CA ASN A 253 10.43 20.56 -25.36
C ASN A 253 10.79 19.56 -26.47
N THR A 254 10.41 18.28 -26.37
CA THR A 254 10.63 17.30 -27.45
C THR A 254 9.68 17.48 -28.63
N LYS A 255 8.45 17.97 -28.41
CA LYS A 255 7.47 18.29 -29.46
C LYS A 255 7.63 19.70 -30.06
N LYS A 256 8.69 20.44 -29.74
CA LYS A 256 9.12 21.59 -30.55
C LYS A 256 10.08 21.07 -31.64
N PRO A 257 9.60 20.67 -32.82
CA PRO A 257 10.50 20.45 -33.94
C PRO A 257 11.17 21.79 -34.29
N LEU A 258 12.41 21.68 -34.74
CA LEU A 258 13.27 22.71 -35.32
C LEU A 258 12.53 23.66 -36.29
N LEU A 259 11.83 24.66 -35.76
CA LEU A 259 11.28 25.79 -36.52
C LEU A 259 12.13 27.05 -36.33
N THR A 260 13.42 26.89 -36.04
CA THR A 260 14.34 28.02 -35.85
C THR A 260 15.69 27.78 -36.50
N LEU A 261 15.69 27.22 -37.71
CA LEU A 261 16.84 27.25 -38.62
C LEU A 261 16.32 27.38 -40.07
N TYR A 262 15.82 28.56 -40.42
CA TYR A 262 15.90 29.19 -41.75
C TYR A 262 15.62 30.68 -41.60
#